data_AF-A0A354AUZ0-F1
#
_entry.id   AF-A0A354AUZ0-F1
#
_cell.length_a   1.000
_cell.length_b   1.000
_cell.length_c   1.000
_cell.angle_alpha   90.00
_cell.angle_beta   90.00
_cell.angle_gamma   90.00
#
_symmetry.space_group_name_H-M   'P 1'
#
loop_
_entity.id
_entity.type
_entity.pdbx_description
1 polymer ?
#
loop_
_entity_poly.entity_id
_entity_poly.type
_entity_poly.pdbx_seq_one_letter_code
_entity_poly.pdbx_strand_id
1 'polypeptide(L)'
;MKLTVPYYSQYLDVEDKEWQQRACGVACLKMLLESNRIKSPSIDEMIKDGVILGAYSENGWLHDGLIALGEKYGAKLYRKEFRKKDSSQDTLEKLNIEGVDMIVRELNEGRPVIISAIKNFYVRDKFHMVLVVGAEMEDVVVSGFYYHDPDSHTESKGAYQFVDINTFSSSWRRMAIFCKN
;
A
#
# COMPACT_ATOMS: atom_id res chain seq x y z
N MET A 1 -2.65 12.03 -12.76
CA MET A 1 -1.22 12.04 -12.37
C MET A 1 -0.71 10.63 -12.12
N LYS A 2 0.55 10.34 -12.44
CA LYS A 2 1.24 9.07 -12.11
C LYS A 2 2.66 9.38 -11.66
N LEU A 3 3.06 8.82 -10.53
CA LEU A 3 4.42 8.92 -10.00
C LEU A 3 5.31 7.90 -10.69
N THR A 4 6.58 8.24 -10.88
CA THR A 4 7.60 7.27 -11.31
C THR A 4 8.09 6.52 -10.08
N VAL A 5 7.67 5.27 -9.93
CA VAL A 5 7.94 4.43 -8.75
C VAL A 5 8.42 3.07 -9.25
N PRO A 6 9.55 2.54 -8.74
CA PRO A 6 10.01 1.21 -9.11
C PRO A 6 8.94 0.17 -8.76
N TYR A 7 8.84 -0.87 -9.58
CA TYR A 7 7.91 -1.96 -9.33
C TYR A 7 8.66 -3.17 -8.75
N TYR A 8 8.08 -3.77 -7.72
CA TYR A 8 8.55 -5.00 -7.11
C TYR A 8 7.38 -5.97 -6.90
N SER A 9 7.62 -7.24 -7.21
CA SER A 9 6.66 -8.34 -7.10
C SER A 9 7.09 -9.33 -6.02
N GLN A 10 6.11 -9.83 -5.27
CA GLN A 10 6.34 -10.92 -4.33
C GLN A 10 6.64 -12.28 -5.00
N TYR A 11 6.49 -12.42 -6.31
CA TYR A 11 6.84 -13.66 -7.04
C TYR A 11 8.08 -13.53 -7.93
N LEU A 12 8.46 -12.30 -8.28
CA LEU A 12 9.65 -12.06 -9.12
C LEU A 12 10.87 -11.68 -8.29
N ASP A 13 10.66 -10.96 -7.19
CA ASP A 13 11.74 -10.32 -6.41
C ASP A 13 11.92 -10.91 -5.00
N VAL A 14 11.17 -11.98 -4.69
CA VAL A 14 11.32 -12.77 -3.47
C VAL A 14 11.82 -14.16 -3.86
N GLU A 15 13.00 -14.52 -3.38
CA GLU A 15 13.62 -15.81 -3.68
C GLU A 15 12.99 -16.95 -2.86
N ASP A 16 12.65 -16.69 -1.60
CA ASP A 16 12.03 -17.70 -0.74
C ASP A 16 10.57 -17.95 -1.14
N LYS A 17 10.32 -19.12 -1.73
CA LYS A 17 9.00 -19.60 -2.15
C LYS A 17 7.98 -19.62 -1.02
N GLU A 18 8.40 -19.84 0.22
CA GLU A 18 7.50 -19.80 1.36
C GLU A 18 6.99 -18.39 1.64
N TRP A 19 7.74 -17.35 1.27
CA TRP A 19 7.35 -15.96 1.45
C TRP A 19 6.60 -15.36 0.27
N GLN A 20 6.73 -15.94 -0.93
CA GLN A 20 6.14 -15.38 -2.15
C GLN A 20 4.64 -15.12 -2.05
N GLN A 21 3.87 -15.91 -1.29
CA GLN A 21 2.41 -15.72 -1.15
C GLN A 21 2.01 -14.69 -0.08
N ARG A 22 2.98 -14.15 0.68
CA ARG A 22 2.73 -13.36 1.89
C ARG A 22 3.68 -12.18 2.06
N ALA A 23 4.41 -11.79 1.03
CA ALA A 23 5.37 -10.68 1.08
C ALA A 23 4.82 -9.32 0.62
N CYS A 24 3.52 -9.20 0.31
CA CYS A 24 2.92 -7.98 -0.25
C CYS A 24 3.25 -6.70 0.55
N GLY A 25 3.23 -6.77 1.88
CA GLY A 25 3.56 -5.63 2.75
C GLY A 25 5.01 -5.16 2.60
N VAL A 26 5.96 -6.10 2.52
CA VAL A 26 7.40 -5.78 2.39
C VAL A 26 7.73 -5.32 0.97
N ALA A 27 7.13 -5.94 -0.05
CA ALA A 27 7.27 -5.48 -1.44
C ALA A 27 6.74 -4.04 -1.60
N CYS A 28 5.58 -3.73 -1.02
CA CYS A 28 5.05 -2.36 -0.97
C CYS A 28 5.99 -1.41 -0.24
N LEU A 29 6.54 -1.82 0.91
CA LEU A 29 7.50 -1.02 1.66
C LEU A 29 8.76 -0.74 0.84
N LYS A 30 9.32 -1.75 0.15
CA LYS A 30 10.49 -1.57 -0.70
C LYS A 30 10.25 -0.52 -1.79
N MET A 31 9.14 -0.63 -2.52
CA MET A 31 8.75 0.34 -3.55
C MET A 31 8.60 1.76 -2.95
N LEU A 32 7.96 1.88 -1.77
CA LEU A 32 7.82 3.15 -1.06
C LEU A 32 9.18 3.74 -0.68
N LEU A 33 10.08 2.97 -0.08
CA LEU A 33 11.40 3.43 0.35
C LEU A 33 12.21 3.96 -0.83
N GLU A 34 12.28 3.17 -1.91
CA GLU A 34 13.08 3.54 -3.07
C GLU A 34 12.49 4.73 -3.85
N SER A 35 11.16 4.88 -3.88
CA SER A 35 10.52 6.08 -4.43
C SER A 35 10.93 7.36 -3.68
N ASN A 36 11.22 7.23 -2.37
CA ASN A 36 11.73 8.30 -1.52
C ASN A 36 13.27 8.38 -1.51
N ARG A 37 13.94 7.70 -2.45
CA ARG A 37 15.40 7.62 -2.56
C ARG A 37 16.09 7.05 -1.32
N ILE A 38 15.37 6.30 -0.51
CA ILE A 38 15.89 5.59 0.65
C ILE A 38 16.39 4.23 0.16
N LYS A 39 17.69 3.97 0.34
CA LYS A 39 18.27 2.67 0.00
C LYS A 39 17.75 1.61 0.95
N SER A 40 17.28 0.49 0.38
CA SER A 40 16.80 -0.67 1.11
C SER A 40 17.51 -1.94 0.62
N PRO A 41 17.63 -2.97 1.47
CA PRO A 41 18.21 -4.26 1.08
C PRO A 41 17.27 -5.05 0.13
N SER A 42 17.59 -6.32 -0.14
CA SER A 42 16.68 -7.20 -0.91
C SER A 42 15.36 -7.43 -0.15
N ILE A 43 14.30 -7.86 -0.86
CA ILE A 43 13.02 -8.15 -0.19
C ILE A 43 13.17 -9.29 0.83
N ASP A 44 13.94 -10.33 0.52
CA ASP A 44 14.23 -11.44 1.45
C ASP A 44 14.94 -10.96 2.73
N GLU A 45 15.90 -10.04 2.61
CA GLU A 45 16.57 -9.43 3.77
C GLU A 45 15.60 -8.57 4.59
N MET A 46 14.74 -7.79 3.93
CA MET A 46 13.70 -7.01 4.60
C MET A 46 12.66 -7.90 5.30
N ILE A 47 12.30 -9.03 4.70
CA ILE A 47 11.41 -10.03 5.31
C ILE A 47 12.03 -10.55 6.60
N LYS A 48 13.29 -10.99 6.54
CA LYS A 48 14.02 -11.50 7.71
C LYS A 48 14.06 -10.47 8.83
N ASP A 49 14.39 -9.22 8.50
CA ASP A 49 14.40 -8.11 9.44
C ASP A 49 13.03 -7.85 10.04
N GLY A 50 11.98 -7.84 9.21
CA GLY A 50 10.60 -7.67 9.65
C GLY A 50 10.14 -8.78 10.60
N VAL A 51 10.48 -10.04 10.31
CA VAL A 51 10.17 -11.18 11.20
C VAL A 51 10.85 -11.02 12.55
N ILE A 52 12.14 -10.64 12.58
CA ILE A 52 12.88 -10.38 13.82
C ILE A 52 12.23 -9.25 14.64
N LEU A 53 11.72 -8.22 13.97
CA LEU A 53 11.01 -7.10 14.61
C LEU A 53 9.58 -7.46 15.06
N GLY A 54 9.09 -8.68 14.82
CA GLY A 54 7.71 -9.05 15.11
C GLY A 54 6.69 -8.37 14.20
N ALA A 55 7.11 -7.91 13.01
CA ALA A 55 6.25 -7.21 12.06
C ALA A 55 5.31 -8.12 11.27
N TYR A 56 5.46 -9.44 11.39
CA TYR A 56 4.62 -10.43 10.72
C TYR A 56 3.82 -11.25 11.75
N SER A 57 2.56 -11.55 11.42
CA SER A 57 1.66 -12.38 12.21
C SER A 57 1.00 -13.46 11.34
N GLU A 58 0.24 -14.37 11.95
CA GLU A 58 -0.60 -15.33 11.21
C GLU A 58 -1.57 -14.66 10.22
N ASN A 59 -1.94 -13.40 10.49
CA ASN A 59 -2.85 -12.59 9.67
C ASN A 59 -2.11 -11.71 8.65
N GLY A 60 -0.79 -11.88 8.49
CA GLY A 60 0.06 -11.11 7.58
C GLY A 60 0.85 -10.01 8.27
N TRP A 61 1.36 -9.08 7.46
CA TRP A 61 2.20 -7.95 7.90
C TRP A 61 1.39 -6.91 8.68
N LEU A 62 1.88 -6.57 9.86
CA LEU A 62 1.30 -5.57 10.75
C LEU A 62 1.72 -4.17 10.29
N HIS A 63 0.79 -3.21 10.27
CA HIS A 63 1.10 -1.83 9.88
C HIS A 63 2.16 -1.19 10.78
N ASP A 64 2.04 -1.36 12.11
CA ASP A 64 3.04 -0.86 13.07
C ASP A 64 4.40 -1.55 12.89
N GLY A 65 4.39 -2.82 12.49
CA GLY A 65 5.61 -3.56 12.15
C GLY A 65 6.30 -3.06 10.88
N LEU A 66 5.53 -2.76 9.84
CA LEU A 66 6.05 -2.17 8.60
C LEU A 66 6.59 -0.75 8.83
N ILE A 67 5.97 0.02 9.72
CA ILE A 67 6.48 1.33 10.14
C ILE A 67 7.84 1.16 10.82
N ALA A 68 7.96 0.27 11.81
CA ALA A 68 9.22 -0.01 12.50
C ALA A 68 10.32 -0.52 11.54
N LEU A 69 9.94 -1.36 10.58
CA LEU A 69 10.85 -1.82 9.53
C LEU A 69 11.30 -0.68 8.61
N GLY A 70 10.40 0.23 8.23
CA GLY A 70 10.75 1.43 7.47
C GLY A 70 11.69 2.36 8.23
N GLU A 71 11.45 2.56 9.53
CA GLU A 71 12.31 3.34 10.42
C GLU A 71 13.73 2.76 10.52
N LYS A 72 13.85 1.42 10.58
CA LYS A 72 15.15 0.74 10.51
C LYS A 72 15.97 1.14 9.28
N TYR A 73 15.31 1.40 8.15
CA TYR A 73 15.97 1.83 6.91
C TYR A 73 15.99 3.35 6.73
N GLY A 74 15.57 4.13 7.73
CA GLY A 74 15.66 5.59 7.75
C GLY A 74 14.43 6.32 7.22
N ALA A 75 13.31 5.64 6.99
CA ALA A 75 12.04 6.29 6.66
C ALA A 75 11.28 6.73 7.92
N LYS A 76 10.59 7.86 7.84
CA LYS A 76 9.63 8.28 8.86
C LYS A 76 8.24 7.94 8.38
N LEU A 77 7.70 6.80 8.81
CA LEU A 77 6.38 6.35 8.39
C LEU A 77 5.35 6.58 9.49
N TYR A 78 4.09 6.75 9.09
CA TYR A 78 2.98 6.72 10.03
C TYR A 78 1.75 6.11 9.37
N ARG A 79 0.88 5.51 10.18
CA ARG A 79 -0.41 5.01 9.70
C ARG A 79 -1.55 5.93 10.09
N LYS A 80 -2.58 5.94 9.25
CA LYS A 80 -3.87 6.53 9.60
C LYS A 80 -4.99 5.59 9.17
N GLU A 81 -6.00 5.50 10.02
CA GLU A 81 -7.22 4.75 9.74
C GLU A 81 -8.39 5.73 9.54
N PHE A 82 -9.14 5.52 8.48
CA PHE A 82 -10.32 6.30 8.11
C PHE A 82 -11.59 5.46 8.35
N ARG A 83 -11.62 4.82 9.50
CA ARG A 83 -12.73 3.98 9.96
C ARG A 83 -12.89 4.14 11.45
N LYS A 84 -14.12 3.95 11.92
CA LYS A 84 -14.44 3.94 13.34
C LYS A 84 -15.51 2.91 13.59
N LYS A 85 -15.31 2.09 14.62
CA LYS A 85 -16.28 1.06 15.03
C LYS A 85 -17.60 1.74 15.43
N ASP A 86 -18.71 1.07 15.17
CA ASP A 86 -20.06 1.49 15.60
C ASP A 86 -20.46 2.91 15.14
N SER A 87 -19.96 3.33 13.97
CA SER A 87 -20.24 4.63 13.39
C SER A 87 -21.40 4.58 12.38
N SER A 88 -22.15 5.68 12.29
CA SER A 88 -23.21 5.83 11.28
C SER A 88 -22.66 5.74 9.85
N GLN A 89 -23.53 5.42 8.90
CA GLN A 89 -23.17 5.38 7.47
C GLN A 89 -22.61 6.73 6.99
N ASP A 90 -23.22 7.85 7.36
CA ASP A 90 -22.74 9.20 7.04
C ASP A 90 -21.32 9.45 7.59
N THR A 91 -21.01 8.96 8.79
CA THR A 91 -19.67 9.08 9.36
C THR A 91 -18.67 8.22 8.58
N LEU A 92 -19.07 7.01 8.19
CA LEU A 92 -18.24 6.12 7.39
C LEU A 92 -17.95 6.69 5.99
N GLU A 93 -18.92 7.36 5.38
CA GLU A 93 -18.77 8.05 4.10
C GLU A 93 -17.84 9.26 4.21
N LYS A 94 -18.04 10.13 5.22
CA LYS A 94 -17.15 11.27 5.48
C LYS A 94 -15.69 10.86 5.70
N LEU A 95 -15.47 9.79 6.48
CA LEU A 95 -14.12 9.25 6.69
C LEU A 95 -13.54 8.68 5.39
N ASN A 96 -14.35 8.02 4.56
CA ASN A 96 -13.89 7.55 3.26
C ASN A 96 -13.42 8.70 2.37
N ILE A 97 -14.22 9.77 2.28
CA ILE A 97 -13.87 11.00 1.54
C ILE A 97 -12.57 11.59 2.09
N GLU A 98 -12.44 11.75 3.41
CA GLU A 98 -11.21 12.25 4.04
C GLU A 98 -9.98 11.39 3.69
N GLY A 99 -10.17 10.07 3.63
CA GLY A 99 -9.13 9.12 3.24
C GLY A 99 -8.68 9.27 1.80
N VAL A 100 -9.64 9.36 0.89
CA VAL A 100 -9.41 9.61 -0.54
C VAL A 100 -8.70 10.95 -0.74
N ASP A 101 -9.18 12.03 -0.13
CA ASP A 101 -8.58 13.36 -0.21
C ASP A 101 -7.15 13.38 0.30
N MET A 102 -6.89 12.67 1.41
CA MET A 102 -5.55 12.56 1.96
C MET A 102 -4.62 11.80 1.01
N ILE A 103 -5.06 10.69 0.42
CA ILE A 103 -4.26 9.96 -0.58
C ILE A 103 -3.94 10.87 -1.78
N VAL A 104 -4.93 11.58 -2.32
CA VAL A 104 -4.74 12.49 -3.46
C VAL A 104 -3.74 13.60 -3.12
N ARG A 105 -3.80 14.18 -1.91
CA ARG A 105 -2.84 15.19 -1.45
C ARG A 105 -1.41 14.65 -1.44
N GLU A 106 -1.20 13.46 -0.89
CA GLU A 106 0.14 12.85 -0.82
C GLU A 106 0.70 12.58 -2.23
N LEU A 107 -0.15 12.08 -3.14
CA LEU A 107 0.22 11.86 -4.53
C LEU A 107 0.59 13.17 -5.25
N ASN A 108 -0.15 14.25 -5.02
CA ASN A 108 0.18 15.58 -5.57
C ASN A 108 1.55 16.09 -5.07
N GLU A 109 1.95 15.70 -3.86
CA GLU A 109 3.25 16.02 -3.29
C GLU A 109 4.34 15.00 -3.67
N GLY A 110 4.07 14.10 -4.62
CA GLY A 110 5.04 13.14 -5.12
C GLY A 110 5.24 11.91 -4.23
N ARG A 111 4.35 11.67 -3.25
CA ARG A 111 4.49 10.61 -2.25
C ARG A 111 3.48 9.48 -2.50
N PRO A 112 3.93 8.27 -2.87
CA PRO A 112 3.03 7.13 -2.97
C PRO A 112 2.59 6.66 -1.58
N VAL A 113 1.47 5.95 -1.53
CA VAL A 113 0.81 5.57 -0.26
C VAL A 113 0.52 4.08 -0.26
N ILE A 114 0.94 3.38 0.80
CA ILE A 114 0.56 1.97 0.98
C ILE A 114 -0.86 1.94 1.54
N ILE A 115 -1.76 1.17 0.92
CA ILE A 115 -3.11 0.97 1.42
C ILE A 115 -3.39 -0.51 1.63
N SER A 116 -4.26 -0.80 2.60
CA SER A 116 -4.86 -2.13 2.73
C SER A 116 -6.19 -2.19 1.99
N ALA A 117 -6.39 -3.23 1.19
CA ALA A 117 -7.63 -3.53 0.49
C ALA A 117 -8.00 -5.01 0.63
N ILE A 118 -9.15 -5.39 0.09
CA ILE A 118 -9.41 -6.80 -0.24
C ILE A 118 -8.66 -7.17 -1.52
N LYS A 119 -8.28 -8.44 -1.66
CA LYS A 119 -7.47 -8.91 -2.80
C LYS A 119 -8.17 -8.62 -4.13
N ASN A 120 -7.41 -8.05 -5.07
CA ASN A 120 -7.88 -7.57 -6.38
C ASN A 120 -9.08 -6.61 -6.31
N PHE A 121 -9.36 -6.00 -5.15
CA PHE A 121 -10.56 -5.19 -4.89
C PHE A 121 -11.93 -5.91 -5.05
N TYR A 122 -11.93 -7.23 -5.23
CA TYR A 122 -13.14 -8.03 -5.43
C TYR A 122 -13.21 -9.31 -4.56
N VAL A 123 -12.07 -9.87 -4.15
CA VAL A 123 -12.03 -11.14 -3.41
C VAL A 123 -12.24 -10.88 -1.93
N ARG A 124 -13.48 -11.11 -1.47
CA ARG A 124 -13.86 -10.98 -0.05
C ARG A 124 -13.03 -11.90 0.84
N ASP A 125 -12.86 -11.50 2.10
CA ASP A 125 -12.15 -12.24 3.16
C ASP A 125 -10.66 -12.51 2.95
N LYS A 126 -10.05 -11.97 1.88
CA LYS A 126 -8.61 -11.97 1.68
C LYS A 126 -8.09 -10.54 1.68
N PHE A 127 -7.23 -10.22 2.62
CA PHE A 127 -6.61 -8.89 2.69
C PHE A 127 -5.34 -8.84 1.86
N HIS A 128 -5.09 -7.66 1.31
CA HIS A 128 -3.95 -7.40 0.46
C HIS A 128 -3.45 -5.98 0.68
N MET A 129 -2.16 -5.76 0.51
CA MET A 129 -1.58 -4.41 0.50
C MET A 129 -1.05 -4.10 -0.89
N VAL A 130 -1.33 -2.89 -1.35
CA VAL A 130 -0.86 -2.35 -2.63
C VAL A 130 -0.28 -0.95 -2.41
N LEU A 131 0.56 -0.51 -3.33
CA LEU A 131 1.09 0.85 -3.30
C LEU A 131 0.33 1.72 -4.30
N VAL A 132 -0.38 2.73 -3.82
CA VAL A 132 -1.02 3.73 -4.68
C VAL A 132 0.06 4.69 -5.19
N VAL A 133 0.16 4.79 -6.51
CA VAL A 133 1.23 5.54 -7.23
C VAL A 133 0.68 6.61 -8.16
N GLY A 134 -0.63 6.82 -8.20
CA GLY A 134 -1.23 7.87 -9.01
C GLY A 134 -2.74 7.95 -8.83
N ALA A 135 -3.32 9.01 -9.36
CA ALA A 135 -4.75 9.23 -9.41
C ALA A 135 -5.16 9.68 -10.81
N GLU A 136 -6.28 9.20 -11.28
CA GLU A 136 -6.96 9.75 -12.45
C GLU A 136 -7.96 10.80 -12.01
N MET A 137 -7.94 11.93 -12.71
CA MET A 137 -8.76 13.10 -12.38
C MET A 137 -9.63 13.44 -13.58
N GLU A 138 -10.91 13.66 -13.35
CA GLU A 138 -11.85 14.31 -14.26
C GLU A 138 -12.11 15.72 -13.69
N ASP A 139 -11.53 16.73 -14.32
CA ASP A 139 -11.41 18.10 -13.78
C ASP A 139 -10.77 18.13 -12.38
N VAL A 140 -11.59 18.30 -11.34
CA VAL A 140 -11.18 18.37 -9.92
C VAL A 140 -11.63 17.14 -9.14
N VAL A 141 -12.31 16.19 -9.78
CA VAL A 141 -12.87 14.99 -9.15
C VAL A 141 -11.97 13.80 -9.47
N VAL A 142 -11.63 13.00 -8.46
CA VAL A 142 -10.90 11.75 -8.66
C VAL A 142 -11.82 10.68 -9.25
N SER A 143 -11.47 10.17 -10.43
CA SER A 143 -12.20 9.07 -11.09
C SER A 143 -11.65 7.70 -10.71
N GLY A 144 -10.41 7.63 -10.22
CA GLY A 144 -9.80 6.40 -9.72
C GLY A 144 -8.33 6.53 -9.35
N PHE A 145 -7.71 5.40 -9.00
CA PHE A 145 -6.31 5.34 -8.60
C PHE A 145 -5.49 4.39 -9.46
N TYR A 146 -4.25 4.78 -9.70
CA TYR A 146 -3.22 3.90 -10.23
C TYR A 146 -2.42 3.30 -9.08
N TYR A 147 -2.20 1.99 -9.11
CA TYR A 147 -1.50 1.26 -8.05
C TYR A 147 -0.51 0.22 -8.62
N HIS A 148 0.51 -0.07 -7.82
CA HIS A 148 1.38 -1.22 -7.99
C HIS A 148 0.88 -2.36 -7.11
N ASP A 149 0.51 -3.47 -7.73
CA ASP A 149 0.12 -4.72 -7.07
C ASP A 149 1.33 -5.66 -6.97
N PRO A 150 1.85 -5.92 -5.76
CA PRO A 150 2.97 -6.84 -5.61
C PRO A 150 2.61 -8.31 -5.93
N ASP A 151 1.34 -8.71 -5.88
CA ASP A 151 0.85 -10.09 -6.09
C ASP A 151 0.70 -10.43 -7.59
N SER A 152 1.76 -10.20 -8.38
CA SER A 152 1.75 -10.46 -9.81
C SER A 152 3.00 -11.16 -10.33
N HIS A 153 2.83 -12.11 -11.24
CA HIS A 153 3.94 -12.86 -11.86
C HIS A 153 4.60 -12.13 -13.04
N THR A 154 4.14 -10.92 -13.37
CA THR A 154 4.72 -10.11 -14.45
C THR A 154 4.59 -8.64 -14.09
N GLU A 155 5.62 -7.84 -14.37
CA GLU A 155 5.58 -6.39 -14.14
C GLU A 155 4.39 -5.71 -14.82
N SER A 156 4.11 -6.02 -16.09
CA SER A 156 3.01 -5.38 -16.84
C SER A 156 1.61 -5.60 -16.25
N LYS A 157 1.43 -6.63 -15.40
CA LYS A 157 0.17 -6.95 -14.73
C LYS A 157 0.14 -6.50 -13.27
N GLY A 158 1.26 -6.05 -12.72
CA GLY A 158 1.33 -5.55 -11.36
C GLY A 158 1.57 -4.05 -11.30
N ALA A 159 2.36 -3.50 -12.21
CA ALA A 159 2.66 -2.08 -12.26
C ALA A 159 1.50 -1.27 -12.86
N TYR A 160 1.22 -0.10 -12.28
CA TYR A 160 0.28 0.90 -12.79
C TYR A 160 -1.12 0.36 -13.15
N GLN A 161 -1.59 -0.64 -12.39
CA GLN A 161 -2.97 -1.10 -12.50
C GLN A 161 -3.94 0.01 -12.09
N PHE A 162 -5.17 -0.04 -12.59
CA PHE A 162 -6.17 0.99 -12.32
C PHE A 162 -7.37 0.41 -11.57
N VAL A 163 -7.90 1.20 -10.64
CA VAL A 163 -9.15 0.92 -9.93
C VAL A 163 -10.00 2.19 -9.92
N ASP A 164 -11.24 2.07 -10.38
CA ASP A 164 -12.19 3.20 -10.37
C ASP A 164 -12.58 3.58 -8.93
N ILE A 165 -12.99 4.82 -8.74
CA ILE A 165 -13.24 5.38 -7.41
C ILE A 165 -14.36 4.67 -6.64
N ASN A 166 -15.36 4.11 -7.33
CA ASN A 166 -16.47 3.40 -6.69
C ASN A 166 -16.00 2.03 -6.19
N THR A 167 -15.27 1.30 -7.03
CA THR A 167 -14.63 0.04 -6.65
C THR A 167 -13.68 0.30 -5.49
N PHE A 168 -12.76 1.26 -5.59
CA PHE A 168 -11.80 1.58 -4.53
C PHE A 168 -12.51 1.90 -3.21
N SER A 169 -13.47 2.84 -3.22
CA SER A 169 -14.20 3.29 -2.04
C SER A 169 -14.92 2.19 -1.27
N SER A 170 -15.39 1.16 -1.99
CA SER A 170 -16.12 0.03 -1.40
C SER A 170 -15.21 -1.11 -0.92
N SER A 171 -13.94 -1.14 -1.32
CA SER A 171 -13.08 -2.32 -1.18
C SER A 171 -11.75 -2.05 -0.46
N TRP A 172 -11.29 -0.80 -0.40
CA TRP A 172 -10.18 -0.44 0.47
C TRP A 172 -10.62 -0.48 1.94
N ARG A 173 -9.74 -0.95 2.81
CA ARG A 173 -10.03 -1.18 4.23
C ARG A 173 -9.95 0.09 5.06
N ARG A 174 -9.73 1.24 4.42
CA ARG A 174 -9.58 2.56 5.07
C ARG A 174 -8.42 2.59 6.05
N MET A 175 -7.33 1.90 5.69
CA MET A 175 -6.08 1.87 6.44
C MET A 175 -4.96 2.16 5.46
N ALA A 176 -4.10 3.12 5.81
CA ALA A 176 -3.02 3.55 4.96
C ALA A 176 -1.75 3.85 5.76
N ILE A 177 -0.59 3.61 5.15
CA ILE A 177 0.73 3.99 5.65
C ILE A 177 1.29 5.08 4.73
N PHE A 178 1.72 6.16 5.34
CA PHE A 178 2.21 7.38 4.70
C PHE A 178 3.67 7.60 5.07
N CYS A 179 4.40 8.30 4.20
CA CYS A 179 5.75 8.78 4.47
C CYS A 179 5.72 10.24 4.92
N LYS A 180 6.41 10.57 6.00
CA LYS A 180 6.57 11.91 6.54
C LYS A 180 7.91 12.49 6.09
N ASN A 181 7.93 13.77 5.73
CA ASN A 181 9.16 14.54 5.53
C ASN A 181 9.90 14.76 6.88
#